data_AF-A0A7C9J4N9-F1
#
_entry.id   AF-A0A7C9J4N9-F1
#
_cell.length_a   1.000
_cell.length_b   1.000
_cell.length_c   1.000
_cell.angle_alpha   90.00
_cell.angle_beta   90.00
_cell.angle_gamma   90.00
#
_symmetry.space_group_name_H-M   'P 1'
#
loop_
_entity.id
_entity.type
_entity.pdbx_description
1 polymer ?
#
loop_
_entity_poly.entity_id
_entity_poly.type
_entity_poly.pdbx_seq_one_letter_code
_entity_poly.pdbx_strand_id
1 'polypeptide(L)'
;MAEHHRGPQSATAAPDAVLVFDGVFLMRPELIDRWDLRVLVSAELEKTVERAVIRESRVSSRAEVERRWRERYIPAQRLYFTTVRPTDHVDIIIHNDELRKPVWETRPPREC
;
A
#
# COMPACT_ATOMS: atom_id res chain seq x y z
N MET A 1 38.48 -16.43 6.36
CA MET A 1 38.04 -15.80 5.09
C MET A 1 36.75 -15.07 5.39
N ALA A 2 36.82 -13.78 5.74
CA ALA A 2 35.65 -13.01 6.18
C ALA A 2 34.85 -12.53 4.96
N GLU A 3 33.58 -12.90 4.88
CA GLU A 3 32.65 -12.38 3.88
C GLU A 3 32.41 -10.89 4.13
N HIS A 4 32.85 -10.06 3.19
CA HIS A 4 32.44 -8.67 3.11
C HIS A 4 30.93 -8.63 2.78
N HIS A 5 30.09 -8.36 3.78
CA HIS A 5 28.72 -7.92 3.54
C HIS A 5 28.77 -6.58 2.77
N ARG A 6 28.63 -6.61 1.43
CA ARG A 6 28.38 -5.38 0.66
C ARG A 6 27.02 -4.84 1.10
N GLY A 7 27.03 -3.65 1.70
CA GLY A 7 25.80 -2.87 1.90
C GLY A 7 25.09 -2.63 0.56
N PRO A 8 23.82 -2.22 0.58
CA PRO A 8 23.06 -2.03 -0.65
C PRO A 8 23.78 -1.04 -1.56
N GLN A 9 24.04 -1.47 -2.80
CA GLN A 9 24.63 -0.61 -3.82
C GLN A 9 23.57 0.38 -4.27
N SER A 10 23.73 1.66 -3.91
CA SER A 10 22.91 2.73 -4.45
C SER A 10 23.41 3.15 -5.82
N ALA A 11 22.49 3.59 -6.67
CA ALA A 11 22.79 4.22 -7.95
C ALA A 11 21.82 5.40 -8.12
N THR A 12 22.26 6.44 -8.82
CA THR A 12 21.40 7.56 -9.20
C THR A 12 20.54 7.13 -10.38
N ALA A 13 19.23 7.36 -10.30
CA ALA A 13 18.33 7.11 -11.42
C ALA A 13 18.63 8.07 -12.59
N ALA A 14 18.41 7.62 -13.82
CA ALA A 14 18.50 8.49 -14.99
C ALA A 14 17.45 9.61 -14.89
N PRO A 15 17.70 10.80 -15.48
CA PRO A 15 16.75 11.92 -15.42
C PRO A 15 15.36 11.63 -15.98
N ASP A 16 15.24 10.64 -16.86
CA ASP A 16 14.01 10.20 -17.53
C ASP A 16 13.42 8.90 -16.93
N ALA A 17 13.95 8.43 -15.81
CA ALA A 17 13.42 7.25 -15.14
C ALA A 17 12.02 7.49 -14.57
N VAL A 18 11.14 6.49 -14.68
CA VAL A 18 9.82 6.51 -14.05
C VAL A 18 9.94 5.97 -12.62
N LEU A 19 9.56 6.79 -11.63
CA LEU A 19 9.47 6.35 -10.25
C LEU A 19 8.16 5.59 -10.01
N VAL A 20 8.28 4.31 -9.64
CA VAL A 20 7.17 3.55 -9.06
C VAL A 20 7.39 3.47 -7.56
N PHE A 21 6.49 4.07 -6.79
CA PHE A 21 6.56 4.10 -5.33
C PHE A 21 5.33 3.43 -4.73
N ASP A 22 5.55 2.44 -3.86
CA ASP A 22 4.48 1.72 -3.16
C ASP A 22 4.63 1.85 -1.65
N GLY A 23 3.50 1.90 -0.96
CA GLY A 23 3.44 2.12 0.47
C GLY A 23 2.03 2.43 0.96
N VAL A 24 1.89 2.46 2.27
CA VAL A 24 0.63 2.86 2.91
C VAL A 24 0.60 4.37 3.15
N PHE A 25 -0.58 4.96 3.07
CA PHE A 25 -0.83 6.37 3.40
C PHE A 25 -0.18 7.41 2.47
N LEU A 26 0.01 7.07 1.19
CA LEU A 26 0.71 7.92 0.23
C LEU A 26 -0.13 9.06 -0.38
N MET A 27 -1.46 8.98 -0.30
CA MET A 27 -2.38 10.01 -0.83
C MET A 27 -2.63 11.16 0.16
N ARG A 28 -1.67 11.44 1.04
CA ARG A 28 -1.78 12.56 1.97
C ARG A 28 -1.72 13.90 1.23
N PRO A 29 -2.36 14.97 1.75
CA PRO A 29 -2.37 16.28 1.11
C PRO A 29 -0.97 16.84 0.80
N GLU A 30 0.04 16.52 1.61
CA GLU A 30 1.40 17.01 1.38
C GLU A 30 2.11 16.35 0.19
N LEU A 31 1.63 15.18 -0.24
CA LEU A 31 2.23 14.36 -1.29
C LEU A 31 1.38 14.29 -2.56
N ILE A 32 0.10 14.60 -2.47
CA ILE A 32 -0.88 14.29 -3.52
C ILE A 32 -0.57 14.92 -4.88
N ASP A 33 -0.02 16.14 -4.87
CA ASP A 33 0.35 16.90 -6.07
C ASP A 33 1.77 16.56 -6.57
N ARG A 34 2.42 15.55 -5.98
CA ARG A 34 3.75 15.07 -6.37
C ARG A 34 3.71 13.85 -7.27
N TRP A 35 2.51 13.32 -7.54
CA TRP A 35 2.32 12.08 -8.29
C TRP A 35 1.64 12.36 -9.62
N ASP A 36 2.27 11.96 -10.73
CA ASP A 36 1.67 12.04 -12.07
C ASP A 36 0.54 11.01 -12.25
N LEU A 37 0.63 9.87 -11.55
CA LEU A 37 -0.37 8.80 -11.54
C LEU A 37 -0.50 8.22 -10.14
N ARG A 38 -1.74 8.06 -9.67
CA ARG A 38 -2.05 7.53 -8.33
C ARG A 38 -2.93 6.29 -8.45
N VAL A 39 -2.43 5.19 -7.89
CA VAL A 39 -3.11 3.89 -7.88
C VAL A 39 -3.40 3.50 -6.43
N LEU A 40 -4.67 3.20 -6.13
CA LEU A 40 -5.06 2.60 -4.85
C LEU A 40 -5.32 1.11 -5.03
N VAL A 41 -4.54 0.28 -4.36
CA VAL A 41 -4.84 -1.16 -4.25
C VAL A 41 -5.68 -1.38 -3.00
N SER A 42 -6.95 -1.68 -3.20
CA SER A 42 -7.93 -1.95 -2.15
C SER A 42 -8.11 -3.45 -1.92
N ALA A 43 -8.33 -3.83 -0.66
CA ALA A 43 -8.83 -5.14 -0.29
C ALA A 43 -9.65 -4.99 1.00
N GLU A 44 -10.66 -5.82 1.18
CA GLU A 44 -11.47 -5.89 2.38
C GLU A 44 -10.59 -6.12 3.61
N LEU A 45 -10.89 -5.40 4.69
CA LEU A 45 -10.08 -5.43 5.91
C LEU A 45 -9.89 -6.86 6.43
N GLU A 46 -10.94 -7.69 6.47
CA GLU A 46 -10.81 -9.08 6.93
C GLU A 46 -9.91 -9.92 6.01
N LYS A 47 -9.96 -9.71 4.69
CA LYS A 47 -9.00 -10.35 3.74
C LYS A 47 -7.57 -9.92 4.02
N THR A 48 -7.34 -8.66 4.40
CA THR A 48 -5.99 -8.21 4.78
C THR A 48 -5.50 -8.89 6.06
N VAL A 49 -6.38 -9.13 7.05
CA VAL A 49 -6.06 -9.88 8.27
C VAL A 49 -5.75 -11.35 7.96
N GLU A 50 -6.57 -12.02 7.14
CA GLU A 50 -6.33 -13.40 6.71
C GLU A 50 -4.95 -13.55 6.06
N ARG A 51 -4.59 -12.64 5.15
CA ARG A 51 -3.29 -12.62 4.48
C ARG A 51 -2.15 -12.36 5.45
N ALA A 52 -2.35 -11.48 6.42
CA ALA A 52 -1.34 -11.18 7.43
C ALA A 52 -1.08 -12.39 8.35
N VAL A 53 -2.12 -13.09 8.78
CA VAL A 53 -2.00 -14.33 9.58
C VAL A 53 -1.18 -15.37 8.83
N ILE A 54 -1.43 -15.56 7.53
CA ILE A 54 -0.65 -16.50 6.71
C ILE A 54 0.81 -16.05 6.61
N ARG A 55 1.05 -14.78 6.27
CA ARG A 55 2.39 -14.22 6.07
C ARG A 55 3.25 -14.26 7.34
N GLU A 56 2.64 -13.99 8.49
CA GLU A 56 3.33 -13.84 9.78
C GLU A 56 3.33 -15.12 10.61
N SER A 57 2.72 -16.21 10.12
CA SER A 57 2.56 -17.50 10.82
C SER A 57 3.86 -18.13 11.33
N ARG A 58 5.02 -17.79 10.76
CA ARG A 58 6.33 -18.30 11.17
C ARG A 58 6.94 -17.55 12.37
N VAL A 59 6.44 -16.36 12.68
CA VAL A 59 7.07 -15.44 13.66
C VAL A 59 6.13 -14.98 14.76
N SER A 60 4.82 -15.21 14.64
CA SER A 60 3.83 -14.83 15.65
C SER A 60 2.63 -15.78 15.60
N SER A 61 1.96 -15.97 16.74
CA SER A 61 0.74 -16.75 16.76
C SER A 61 -0.39 -16.02 16.01
N ARG A 62 -1.35 -16.78 15.50
CA ARG A 62 -2.54 -16.23 14.84
C ARG A 62 -3.24 -15.17 15.71
N ALA A 63 -3.44 -15.48 17.00
CA ALA A 63 -4.12 -14.58 17.94
C ALA A 63 -3.38 -13.25 18.13
N GLU A 64 -2.05 -13.26 18.18
CA GLU A 64 -1.25 -12.04 18.31
C GLU A 64 -1.32 -11.17 17.05
N VAL A 65 -1.27 -11.79 15.87
CA VAL A 65 -1.41 -11.09 14.59
C VAL A 65 -2.80 -10.46 14.50
N GLU A 66 -3.86 -11.24 14.72
CA GLU A 66 -5.24 -10.75 14.69
C GLU A 66 -5.45 -9.59 15.68
N ARG A 67 -4.96 -9.71 16.91
CA ARG A 67 -5.03 -8.65 17.92
C ARG A 67 -4.35 -7.37 17.42
N ARG A 68 -3.09 -7.45 16.95
CA ARG A 68 -2.35 -6.28 16.42
C ARG A 68 -3.08 -5.63 15.25
N TRP A 69 -3.66 -6.44 14.35
CA TRP A 69 -4.41 -5.91 13.21
C TRP A 69 -5.70 -5.21 13.62
N ARG A 70 -6.47 -5.78 14.54
CA ARG A 70 -7.72 -5.18 15.03
C ARG A 70 -7.50 -3.95 15.90
N GLU A 71 -6.46 -3.94 16.72
CA GLU A 71 -6.20 -2.84 17.68
C GLU A 71 -5.36 -1.70 17.10
N ARG A 72 -4.54 -1.96 16.06
CA ARG A 72 -3.59 -0.97 15.53
C ARG A 72 -3.77 -0.68 14.05
N TYR A 73 -3.72 -1.70 13.18
CA TYR A 73 -3.68 -1.47 11.73
C TYR A 73 -5.03 -1.05 11.15
N ILE A 74 -6.11 -1.76 11.50
CA ILE A 74 -7.45 -1.44 11.02
C ILE A 74 -7.90 -0.05 11.50
N PRO A 75 -7.75 0.33 12.79
CA PRO A 75 -8.10 1.67 13.24
C PRO A 75 -7.31 2.78 12.52
N ALA A 76 -6.00 2.58 12.31
CA ALA A 76 -5.18 3.52 11.57
C ALA A 76 -5.63 3.68 10.11
N GLN A 77 -5.96 2.58 9.43
CA GLN A 77 -6.51 2.61 8.07
C GLN A 77 -7.86 3.32 8.03
N ARG A 78 -8.78 3.02 8.96
CA ARG A 78 -10.09 3.70 9.03
C ARG A 78 -9.94 5.20 9.27
N LEU A 79 -9.03 5.59 10.15
CA LEU A 79 -8.72 6.99 10.39
C LEU A 79 -8.24 7.65 9.09
N TYR A 80 -7.26 7.04 8.41
CA TYR A 80 -6.74 7.55 7.15
C TYR A 80 -7.82 7.67 6.06
N PHE A 81 -8.66 6.65 5.87
CA PHE A 81 -9.74 6.70 4.88
C PHE A 81 -10.76 7.79 5.20
N THR A 82 -11.08 7.99 6.49
CA THR A 82 -12.03 9.01 6.93
C THR A 82 -11.47 10.43 6.74
N THR A 83 -10.19 10.65 7.07
CA THR A 83 -9.60 11.99 7.08
C THR A 83 -9.03 12.41 5.72
N VAL A 84 -8.40 11.49 5.00
CA VAL A 84 -7.71 11.77 3.73
C VAL A 84 -8.57 11.41 2.52
N ARG A 85 -9.54 10.49 2.67
CA ARG A 85 -10.42 10.06 1.57
C ARG A 85 -9.65 9.69 0.29
N PRO A 86 -8.66 8.78 0.39
CA PRO A 86 -7.72 8.49 -0.71
C PRO A 86 -8.41 8.07 -2.00
N THR A 87 -9.57 7.42 -1.93
CA THR A 87 -10.39 7.04 -3.08
C THR A 87 -10.76 8.23 -3.95
N ASP A 88 -10.97 9.41 -3.37
CA ASP A 88 -11.37 10.60 -4.10
C ASP A 88 -10.21 11.15 -4.94
N HIS A 89 -8.99 10.78 -4.59
CA HIS A 89 -7.76 11.36 -5.08
C HIS A 89 -7.00 10.49 -6.08
N VAL A 90 -7.38 9.22 -6.24
CA VAL A 90 -6.67 8.31 -7.15
C VAL A 90 -7.29 8.26 -8.53
N ASP A 91 -6.45 7.95 -9.52
CA ASP A 91 -6.84 7.85 -10.92
C ASP A 91 -7.30 6.41 -11.24
N ILE A 92 -6.77 5.42 -10.52
CA ILE A 92 -7.12 4.00 -10.66
C ILE A 92 -7.33 3.38 -9.28
N ILE A 93 -8.41 2.61 -9.14
CA ILE A 93 -8.64 1.75 -7.97
C ILE A 93 -8.59 0.30 -8.44
N ILE A 94 -7.71 -0.49 -7.83
CA ILE A 94 -7.60 -1.94 -8.04
C ILE A 94 -8.25 -2.63 -6.86
N HIS A 95 -9.33 -3.36 -7.09
CA HIS A 95 -9.97 -4.23 -6.11
C HIS A 95 -9.28 -5.60 -6.14
N ASN A 96 -8.57 -5.90 -5.06
CA ASN A 96 -7.66 -7.03 -4.96
C ASN A 96 -8.08 -8.02 -3.86
N ASP A 97 -9.38 -8.24 -3.69
CA ASP A 97 -9.92 -9.25 -2.76
C ASP A 97 -9.60 -10.67 -3.23
N GLU A 98 -9.68 -10.90 -4.55
CA GLU A 98 -9.20 -12.11 -5.22
C GLU A 98 -7.86 -11.87 -5.91
N LEU A 99 -6.75 -12.29 -5.29
CA LEU A 99 -5.39 -12.07 -5.81
C LEU A 99 -5.17 -12.54 -7.26
N ARG A 100 -5.90 -13.58 -7.69
CA ARG A 100 -5.79 -14.15 -9.04
C ARG A 100 -6.73 -13.51 -10.06
N LYS A 101 -7.66 -12.68 -9.61
CA LYS A 101 -8.68 -12.04 -10.44
C LYS A 101 -8.93 -10.60 -9.96
N PRO A 102 -7.90 -9.73 -9.95
CA PRO A 102 -8.12 -8.34 -9.62
C PRO A 102 -9.01 -7.68 -10.67
N VAL A 103 -9.90 -6.81 -10.22
CA VAL A 103 -10.68 -5.93 -11.11
C VAL A 103 -10.31 -4.49 -10.79
N TRP A 104 -10.48 -3.58 -11.75
CA TRP A 104 -10.14 -2.18 -11.54
C TRP A 104 -11.12 -1.25 -12.21
N GLU A 105 -11.18 -0.03 -11.67
CA GLU A 105 -11.89 1.10 -12.26
C GLU A 105 -10.92 2.26 -12.47
N THR A 106 -11.09 2.95 -13.59
CA THR A 106 -10.35 4.17 -13.92
C THR A 106 -11.28 5.36 -13.78
N ARG A 107 -10.82 6.41 -13.12
CA ARG A 107 -11.55 7.68 -13.05
C ARG A 107 -11.11 8.59 -14.19
N PRO A 108 -12.03 9.38 -14.77
CA PRO A 108 -11.64 10.38 -15.76
C PRO A 108 -10.62 11.34 -15.12
N PRO A 109 -9.62 11.82 -15.87
CA PRO A 109 -8.69 12.82 -15.38
C PRO A 109 -9.47 14.02 -14.84
N ARG A 110 -9.04 14.58 -13.72
CA ARG A 110 -9.57 15.86 -13.27
C ARG A 110 -9.22 16.90 -14.34
N GLU A 111 -10.21 17.61 -14.86
CA GLU A 111 -9.98 18.73 -15.77
C GLU A 111 -9.07 19.76 -15.07
N CYS A 112 -8.09 20.25 -15.82
CA CYS A 112 -7.09 21.23 -15.36
C CYS A 112 -7.74 22.60 -15.16
#